data_AF-A0A496W609-F1
#
_entry.id   AF-A0A496W609-F1
#
_cell.length_a   1.000
_cell.length_b   1.000
_cell.length_c   1.000
_cell.angle_alpha   90.00
_cell.angle_beta   90.00
_cell.angle_gamma   90.00
#
_symmetry.space_group_name_H-M   'P 1'
#
loop_
_entity.id
_entity.type
_entity.pdbx_description
1 polymer ?
#
loop_
_entity_poly.entity_id
_entity_poly.type
_entity_poly.pdbx_seq_one_letter_code
_entity_poly.pdbx_strand_id
1 'polypeptide(L)'
;MLLLQRFYQIYRQDNRPPAIALQQAQYWLGDATAKTLMDFCNQVTDSLPADKQLKYQLLADRYEYQESDNQPYAHPFYWAGFVFSGAGL
;
A
#
# COMPACT_ATOMS: atom_id res chain seq x y z
N MET A 1 -4.49 -5.18 1.49
CA MET A 1 -4.67 -4.65 0.11
C MET A 1 -3.75 -3.48 -0.19
N LEU A 2 -3.32 -2.69 0.80
CA LEU A 2 -2.41 -1.55 0.62
C LEU A 2 -1.12 -1.91 -0.14
N LEU A 3 -0.44 -2.99 0.26
CA LEU A 3 0.77 -3.48 -0.42
C LEU A 3 0.57 -3.71 -1.92
N LEU A 4 -0.48 -4.45 -2.29
CA LEU A 4 -0.76 -4.78 -3.70
C LEU A 4 -1.18 -3.54 -4.49
N GLN A 5 -1.97 -2.65 -3.90
CA GLN A 5 -2.35 -1.39 -4.55
C GLN A 5 -1.11 -0.55 -4.86
N ARG A 6 -0.20 -0.41 -3.89
CA ARG A 6 1.05 0.33 -4.06
C ARG A 6 1.97 -0.36 -5.08
N PHE A 7 2.09 -1.68 -5.03
CA PHE A 7 2.81 -2.47 -6.02
C PHE A 7 2.31 -2.20 -7.45
N TYR A 8 1.00 -2.28 -7.68
CA TYR A 8 0.44 -2.05 -9.01
C TYR A 8 0.55 -0.60 -9.47
N GLN A 9 0.50 0.35 -8.54
CA GLN A 9 0.79 1.76 -8.84
C GLN A 9 2.20 1.89 -9.41
N ILE A 10 3.21 1.37 -8.71
CA ILE A 10 4.62 1.46 -9.15
C ILE A 10 4.86 0.64 -10.43
N TYR A 11 4.28 -0.56 -10.51
CA TYR A 11 4.47 -1.43 -11.68
C TYR A 11 3.85 -0.85 -12.95
N ARG A 12 2.62 -0.31 -12.87
CA ARG A 12 1.88 0.14 -14.06
C ARG A 12 2.03 1.62 -14.35
N GLN A 13 2.06 2.47 -13.34
CA GLN A 13 2.12 3.92 -13.52
C GLN A 13 3.57 4.38 -13.66
N ASP A 14 4.47 3.86 -12.82
CA ASP A 14 5.91 4.22 -12.86
C ASP A 14 6.72 3.32 -13.80
N ASN A 15 6.07 2.34 -14.44
CA ASN A 15 6.64 1.39 -15.40
C ASN A 15 7.92 0.71 -14.89
N ARG A 16 7.97 0.37 -13.59
CA ARG A 16 9.11 -0.30 -12.97
C ARG A 16 9.02 -1.82 -13.18
N PRO A 17 10.16 -2.54 -13.25
CA PRO A 17 10.16 -4.00 -13.24
C PRO A 17 9.43 -4.55 -12.00
N PRO A 18 8.71 -5.67 -12.11
CA PRO A 18 7.84 -6.15 -11.05
C PRO A 18 8.60 -6.50 -9.76
N ALA A 19 9.83 -7.02 -9.87
CA ALA A 19 10.67 -7.28 -8.69
C ALA A 19 11.00 -5.97 -7.93
N ILE A 20 11.33 -4.90 -8.66
CA ILE A 20 11.63 -3.58 -8.10
C ILE A 20 10.35 -2.95 -7.51
N ALA A 21 9.23 -3.05 -8.23
CA ALA A 21 7.95 -2.52 -7.76
C ALA A 21 7.50 -3.20 -6.45
N LEU A 22 7.68 -4.52 -6.32
CA LEU A 22 7.32 -5.23 -5.09
C LEU A 22 8.23 -4.82 -3.93
N GLN A 23 9.54 -4.78 -4.16
CA GLN A 23 10.50 -4.34 -3.16
C GLN A 23 10.18 -2.93 -2.65
N GLN A 24 9.90 -1.98 -3.56
CA GLN A 24 9.56 -0.60 -3.20
C GLN A 24 8.24 -0.52 -2.44
N ALA A 25 7.24 -1.31 -2.81
CA ALA A 25 5.97 -1.37 -2.09
C ALA A 25 6.14 -1.95 -0.67
N GLN A 26 7.02 -2.95 -0.49
CA GLN A 26 7.34 -3.54 0.81
C GLN A 26 8.02 -2.55 1.73
N TYR A 27 9.06 -1.85 1.27
CA TYR A 27 9.73 -0.81 2.06
C TYR A 27 8.79 0.33 2.40
N TRP A 28 8.00 0.80 1.43
CA TRP A 28 7.00 1.82 1.67
C TRP A 28 6.02 1.41 2.78
N LEU A 29 5.54 0.17 2.79
CA LEU A 29 4.60 -0.26 3.83
C LEU A 29 5.27 -0.40 5.20
N GLY A 30 6.53 -0.83 5.25
CA GLY A 30 7.31 -0.91 6.49
C GLY A 30 7.53 0.46 7.13
N ASP A 31 7.82 1.48 6.32
CA ASP A 31 8.13 2.82 6.82
C ASP A 31 6.89 3.73 6.94
N ALA A 32 5.74 3.29 6.41
CA ALA A 32 4.53 4.10 6.36
C ALA A 32 3.96 4.39 7.76
N THR A 33 3.80 5.68 8.04
CA THR A 33 3.06 6.17 9.20
C THR A 33 1.55 6.12 8.96
N ALA A 34 0.75 6.14 10.03
CA ALA A 34 -0.71 6.23 9.95
C ALA A 34 -1.17 7.39 9.04
N LYS A 35 -0.48 8.54 9.10
CA LYS A 35 -0.72 9.68 8.21
C LYS A 35 -0.50 9.34 6.73
N THR A 36 0.65 8.74 6.41
CA THR A 36 0.99 8.35 5.03
C THR A 36 -0.02 7.36 4.45
N LEU A 37 -0.53 6.45 5.29
CA LEU A 37 -1.55 5.48 4.90
C LEU A 37 -2.91 6.12 4.63
N MET A 38 -3.30 7.09 5.47
CA MET A 38 -4.53 7.87 5.27
C MET A 38 -4.47 8.65 3.96
N ASP A 39 -3.37 9.38 3.72
CA ASP A 39 -3.16 10.14 2.48
C ASP A 39 -3.26 9.23 1.25
N PHE A 40 -2.67 8.04 1.34
CA PHE A 40 -2.74 7.04 0.27
C PHE A 40 -4.16 6.48 0.08
N CYS A 41 -4.88 6.16 1.16
CA CYS A 41 -6.26 5.70 1.07
C CYS A 41 -7.16 6.75 0.41
N ASN A 42 -7.00 8.03 0.79
CA ASN A 42 -7.76 9.14 0.23
C ASN A 42 -7.47 9.29 -1.27
N GLN A 43 -6.18 9.30 -1.66
CA GLN A 43 -5.77 9.37 -3.06
C GLN A 43 -6.37 8.24 -3.91
N VAL A 44 -6.36 7.02 -3.39
CA VAL A 44 -6.86 5.85 -4.13
C VAL A 44 -8.39 5.86 -4.21
N THR A 45 -9.07 6.36 -3.18
CA THR A 45 -10.54 6.37 -3.10
C THR A 45 -11.19 7.17 -4.23
N ASP A 46 -10.61 8.30 -4.62
CA ASP A 46 -11.17 9.19 -5.65
C ASP A 46 -11.33 8.53 -7.03
N SER A 47 -10.60 7.44 -7.29
CA SER A 47 -10.59 6.74 -8.58
C SER A 47 -11.27 5.36 -8.54
N LEU A 48 -11.95 5.01 -7.44
CA LEU A 48 -12.50 3.69 -7.23
C LEU A 48 -14.03 3.60 -7.42
N PRO A 49 -14.54 2.44 -7.86
CA PRO A 49 -15.96 2.14 -7.79
C PRO A 49 -16.46 2.07 -6.33
N ALA A 50 -17.74 2.32 -6.11
CA ALA A 50 -18.36 2.51 -4.79
C ALA A 50 -18.10 1.37 -3.78
N ASP A 51 -18.08 0.12 -4.23
CA ASP A 51 -17.82 -1.06 -3.39
C ASP A 51 -16.39 -1.08 -2.83
N LYS A 52 -15.42 -0.61 -3.62
CA LYS A 52 -14.02 -0.51 -3.21
C LYS A 52 -13.75 0.77 -2.43
N GLN A 53 -14.42 1.87 -2.78
CA GLN A 53 -14.36 3.14 -2.04
C GLN A 53 -14.72 2.95 -0.57
N LEU A 54 -15.82 2.26 -0.25
CA LEU A 54 -16.22 2.01 1.15
C LEU A 54 -15.11 1.30 1.94
N LYS A 55 -14.43 0.33 1.33
CA LYS A 55 -13.33 -0.40 1.99
C LYS A 55 -12.15 0.51 2.31
N TYR A 56 -11.79 1.43 1.43
CA TYR A 56 -10.68 2.36 1.66
C TYR A 56 -11.07 3.47 2.63
N GLN A 57 -12.33 3.91 2.65
CA GLN A 57 -12.85 4.82 3.67
C GLN A 57 -12.75 4.21 5.06
N LEU A 58 -13.22 2.98 5.26
CA LEU A 58 -13.10 2.28 6.55
C LEU A 58 -11.64 2.08 7.00
N LEU A 59 -10.71 1.96 6.06
CA LEU A 59 -9.28 1.91 6.37
C LEU A 59 -8.73 3.30 6.74
N ALA A 60 -9.10 4.35 6.01
CA ALA A 60 -8.73 5.72 6.32
C ALA A 60 -9.21 6.12 7.72
N ASP A 61 -10.47 5.86 8.05
CA ASP A 61 -11.06 6.11 9.37
C ASP A 61 -10.25 5.42 10.47
N ARG A 62 -9.88 4.14 10.27
CA ARG A 62 -9.04 3.40 11.23
C ARG A 62 -7.72 4.12 11.51
N TYR A 63 -7.06 4.65 10.49
CA TYR A 63 -5.77 5.33 10.66
C TYR A 63 -5.92 6.74 11.23
N GLU A 64 -7.05 7.40 11.03
CA GLU A 64 -7.36 8.70 11.65
C GLU A 64 -7.41 8.61 13.18
N TYR A 65 -7.95 7.51 13.70
CA TYR A 65 -7.97 7.25 15.14
C TYR A 65 -6.65 6.73 15.71
N GLN A 66 -5.65 6.45 14.87
CA GLN A 66 -4.30 6.11 15.32
C GLN A 66 -3.43 7.37 15.34
N GLU A 67 -2.53 7.49 16.33
CA GLU A 67 -1.59 8.61 16.36
C GLU A 67 -0.78 8.69 15.07
N SER A 68 -0.70 9.90 14.50
CA SER A 68 -0.17 10.15 13.16
C SER A 68 1.27 9.67 12.92
N ASP A 69 2.04 9.48 13.98
CA ASP A 69 3.45 9.06 13.95
C ASP A 69 3.65 7.55 14.16
N ASN A 70 2.58 6.80 14.41
CA ASN A 70 2.69 5.34 14.54
C ASN A 70 2.91 4.68 13.18
N GLN A 71 3.75 3.64 13.15
CA GLN A 71 4.04 2.81 11.97
C GLN A 71 3.36 1.44 12.12
N PRO A 72 2.06 1.32 11.78
CA PRO A 72 1.26 0.12 12.07
C PRO A 72 1.75 -1.14 11.35
N TYR A 73 2.59 -0.99 10.33
CA TYR A 73 3.13 -2.08 9.51
C TYR A 73 4.66 -2.20 9.55
N ALA A 74 5.33 -1.58 10.54
CA ALA A 74 6.78 -1.67 10.69
C ALA A 74 7.29 -3.12 10.79
N HIS A 75 6.52 -3.99 11.44
CA HIS A 75 6.93 -5.38 11.62
C HIS A 75 6.88 -6.17 10.29
N PRO A 76 7.96 -6.89 9.90
CA PRO A 76 8.04 -7.60 8.62
C PRO A 76 6.94 -8.64 8.35
N PHE A 77 6.30 -9.14 9.41
CA PHE A 77 5.14 -10.04 9.33
C PHE A 77 4.07 -9.57 8.34
N TYR A 78 3.89 -8.26 8.17
CA TYR A 78 2.83 -7.71 7.32
C TYR A 78 3.16 -7.68 5.82
N TRP A 79 4.43 -7.78 5.42
CA TRP A 79 4.84 -7.56 4.02
C TRP A 79 5.96 -8.48 3.52
N ALA A 80 6.81 -9.01 4.39
CA ALA A 80 7.98 -9.80 3.98
C ALA A 80 7.61 -11.19 3.40
N GLY A 81 6.40 -11.69 3.69
CA GLY A 81 5.91 -12.95 3.13
C GLY A 81 5.48 -12.87 1.66
N PHE A 82 5.39 -11.67 1.08
CA PHE A 82 5.02 -11.50 -0.32
C PHE A 82 6.25 -11.66 -1.22
N VAL A 83 6.15 -12.51 -2.23
CA VAL A 83 7.22 -12.77 -3.19
C VAL A 83 6.65 -12.66 -4.61
N PHE A 84 7.42 -12.10 -5.52
CA PHE A 84 7.12 -12.11 -6.94
C PHE A 84 7.91 -13.23 -7.63
N SER A 85 7.20 -14.17 -8.25
CA SER A 85 7.81 -15.26 -9.02
C SER A 85 7.29 -15.25 -10.45
N GLY A 86 8.20 -15.11 -11.41
CA GLY A 86 7.91 -15.20 -12.84
C GLY A 86 9.23 -15.40 -13.59
N ALA A 87 9.18 -16.13 -14.71
CA ALA A 87 10.34 -16.25 -15.59
C ALA A 87 10.61 -14.86 -16.18
N GLY A 88 11.82 -14.32 -15.96
CA GLY A 88 12.30 -13.19 -16.75
C GLY A 88 12.26 -13.62 -18.21
N LEU A 89 11.41 -12.96 -19.00
CA LEU A 89 11.41 -13.11 -20.46
C LEU A 89 12.70 -12.52 -21.03
#